data_AF-A0A3C1H885-F1
#
_entry.id   AF-A0A3C1H885-F1
#
_cell.length_a   1.000
_cell.length_b   1.000
_cell.length_c   1.000
_cell.angle_alpha   90.00
_cell.angle_beta   90.00
_cell.angle_gamma   90.00
#
_symmetry.space_group_name_H-M   'P 1'
#
loop_
_entity.id
_entity.type
_entity.pdbx_description
1 polymer ?
#
loop_
_entity_poly.entity_id
_entity_poly.type
_entity_poly.pdbx_seq_one_letter_code
_entity_poly.pdbx_strand_id
1 'polypeptide(L)' 'MVRGDATTSRSTTLHALESGVEPLRLVNDFMIPAMDEVGRRFERSEYFVPELLLSARAMKASMELIRPLLAARGTEP' A
#
# COMPACT_ATOMS: atom_id res chain seq x y z
N MET A 1 6.58 2.89 -10.63
CA MET A 1 5.45 2.08 -10.14
C MET A 1 4.24 3.01 -9.94
N VAL A 2 3.59 3.44 -11.04
CA VAL A 2 2.49 4.43 -11.00
C VAL A 2 1.37 4.00 -11.95
N ARG A 3 0.74 2.88 -11.63
CA ARG A 3 -0.55 2.46 -12.20
C ARG A 3 -1.31 1.85 -11.04
N GLY A 4 -2.38 2.52 -10.61
CA GLY A 4 -3.17 2.20 -9.41
C GLY A 4 -3.97 0.91 -9.52
N ASP A 5 -3.33 -0.20 -9.87
CA ASP A 5 -3.95 -1.52 -9.85
C ASP A 5 -3.81 -2.15 -8.47
N ALA A 6 -4.94 -2.24 -7.77
CA ALA A 6 -5.04 -2.93 -6.49
C ALA A 6 -4.49 -4.37 -6.53
N THR A 7 -4.59 -5.02 -7.70
CA THR A 7 -4.07 -6.36 -7.97
C THR A 7 -2.55 -6.40 -7.93
N THR A 8 -1.89 -5.39 -8.48
CA THR A 8 -0.42 -5.29 -8.48
C THR A 8 0.10 -4.99 -7.09
N SER A 9 -0.53 -4.06 -6.35
CA SER A 9 -0.14 -3.74 -4.97
C SER A 9 -0.20 -4.95 -4.05
N ARG A 10 -1.23 -5.79 -4.18
CA ARG A 10 -1.33 -7.04 -3.43
C ARG A 10 -0.22 -8.03 -3.78
N SER A 11 0.04 -8.25 -5.07
CA SER A 11 1.08 -9.18 -5.51
C SER A 11 2.48 -8.74 -5.07
N THR A 12 2.80 -7.44 -5.17
CA THR A 12 4.09 -6.92 -4.71
C THR A 12 4.23 -7.01 -3.19
N THR A 13 3.15 -6.73 -2.45
CA THR A 13 3.12 -6.92 -0.99
C THR A 13 3.42 -8.37 -0.63
N LEU A 14 2.78 -9.33 -1.32
CA LEU A 14 3.02 -10.75 -1.09
C LEU A 14 4.47 -11.15 -1.36
N HIS A 15 5.03 -10.74 -2.51
CA HIS A 15 6.41 -11.04 -2.87
C HIS A 15 7.43 -10.45 -1.87
N ALA A 16 7.18 -9.23 -1.39
CA ALA A 16 8.04 -8.61 -0.39
C ALA A 16 7.94 -9.34 0.95
N LEU A 17 6.74 -9.76 1.37
CA LEU A 17 6.57 -10.61 2.55
C LEU A 17 7.28 -11.97 2.41
N GLU A 18 7.20 -12.61 1.25
CA GLU A 18 7.92 -13.85 0.93
C GLU A 18 9.45 -13.67 0.91
N SER A 19 9.90 -12.47 0.51
CA SER A 19 11.32 -12.09 0.55
C SER A 19 11.81 -11.76 1.97
N GLY A 20 10.95 -11.92 3.00
CA GLY A 20 11.28 -11.63 4.39
C GLY A 20 11.22 -10.15 4.76
N VAL A 21 10.68 -9.29 3.89
CA VAL A 21 10.47 -7.87 4.19
C VAL A 21 9.37 -7.74 5.23
N GLU A 22 9.63 -6.96 6.28
CA GLU A 22 8.65 -6.76 7.33
C GLU A 22 7.39 -6.04 6.80
N PRO A 23 6.19 -6.50 7.19
CA PRO A 23 4.95 -5.87 6.78
C PRO A 23 4.90 -4.37 7.12
N LEU A 24 5.51 -3.99 8.26
CA LEU A 24 5.61 -2.61 8.71
C LEU A 24 6.49 -1.74 7.80
N ARG A 25 7.61 -2.29 7.30
CA ARG A 25 8.44 -1.61 6.30
C ARG A 25 7.71 -1.45 4.99
N LEU A 26 6.90 -2.43 4.60
CA LEU A 26 6.07 -2.35 3.40
C LEU A 26 5.08 -1.18 3.44
N VAL A 27 4.46 -0.95 4.60
CA VAL A 27 3.58 0.22 4.80
C VAL A 27 4.37 1.52 4.73
N ASN A 28 5.46 1.63 5.50
CA ASN A 28 6.23 2.86 5.60
C ASN A 28 6.99 3.22 4.32
N ASP A 29 7.65 2.24 3.69
CA ASP A 29 8.56 2.47 2.56
C ASP A 29 7.82 2.49 1.21
N PHE A 30 6.61 1.91 1.12
CA PHE A 30 5.85 1.85 -0.13
C PHE A 30 4.48 2.52 -0.05
N MET A 31 3.65 2.16 0.94
CA MET A 31 2.25 2.63 0.97
C MET A 31 2.14 4.13 1.29
N ILE A 32 2.91 4.62 2.27
CA ILE A 32 2.96 6.05 2.62
C ILE A 32 3.45 6.89 1.43
N PRO A 33 4.63 6.64 0.83
CA PRO A 33 5.10 7.44 -0.29
C PRO A 33 4.23 7.31 -1.54
N ALA A 34 3.53 6.19 -1.74
CA ALA A 34 2.55 6.06 -2.81
C ALA A 34 1.34 7.00 -2.61
N MET A 35 0.84 7.14 -1.38
CA MET A 35 -0.24 8.10 -1.09
C MET A 35 0.21 9.55 -1.24
N ASP A 36 1.42 9.88 -0.78
CA ASP A 36 2.01 11.21 -0.98
C ASP A 36 2.12 11.55 -2.47
N GLU A 37 2.55 10.58 -3.29
CA GLU A 37 2.67 10.78 -4.72
C GLU A 37 1.31 10.97 -5.41
N VAL A 38 0.31 10.20 -5.00
CA VAL A 38 -1.08 10.37 -5.47
C VAL A 38 -1.63 11.75 -5.07
N GLY A 39 -1.37 12.20 -3.85
CA GLY A 39 -1.73 13.53 -3.35
C GLY A 39 -1.07 14.65 -4.16
N ARG A 40 0.25 14.58 -4.37
CA ARG A 40 0.99 15.55 -5.20
C ARG A 40 0.47 15.61 -6.64
N ARG A 41 0.12 14.47 -7.24
CA ARG A 41 -0.46 14.42 -8.60
C ARG A 41 -1.86 15.02 -8.65
N PHE A 42 -2.66 14.81 -7.60
CA PHE A 42 -3.97 15.44 -7.48
C PHE A 42 -3.84 16.97 -7.38
N GLU A 43 -2.92 17.47 -6.56
CA GLU A 43 -2.63 18.93 -6.47
C GLU A 43 -2.18 19.52 -7.81
N ARG A 44 -1.44 18.74 -8.61
CA ARG A 44 -0.99 19.13 -9.96
C ARG A 44 -2.08 18.99 -11.04
N SER A 45 -3.31 18.64 -10.66
CA SER A 45 -4.41 18.34 -11.60
C SER A 45 -4.08 17.23 -12.60
N GLU A 46 -3.14 16.35 -12.26
CA GLU A 46 -2.78 15.17 -13.06
C GLU A 46 -3.67 13.97 -12.70
N TYR A 47 -4.10 13.87 -11.44
CA TYR A 47 -5.02 12.86 -10.92
C TYR A 47 -6.34 13.51 -10.48
N PHE A 48 -7.46 12.81 -10.64
CA PHE A 48 -8.77 13.25 -10.21
C PHE A 48 -9.26 12.41 -9.02
N VAL A 49 -10.43 12.77 -8.49
CA VAL A 49 -11.09 12.07 -7.38
C VAL A 49 -11.20 10.55 -7.62
N PRO A 50 -11.54 10.04 -8.82
CA PRO A 50 -11.60 8.61 -9.09
C PRO A 50 -10.26 7.89 -8.88
N GLU A 51 -9.13 8.45 -9.34
CA GLU A 51 -7.80 7.86 -9.15
C GLU A 51 -7.39 7.85 -7.67
N LEU A 52 -7.78 8.90 -6.93
CA LEU A 52 -7.54 9.01 -5.49
C LEU A 52 -8.31 7.94 -4.72
N LEU A 53 -9.59 7.74 -5.05
CA LEU A 53 -10.43 6.68 -4.49
C LEU A 53 -9.94 5.28 -4.84
N LEU A 54 -9.45 5.09 -6.07
CA LEU A 54 -8.87 3.82 -6.53
C LEU A 54 -7.62 3.48 -5.73
N SER A 55 -6.73 4.46 -5.57
CA SER A 55 -5.50 4.31 -4.79
C SER A 55 -5.81 4.02 -3.31
N ALA A 56 -6.79 4.72 -2.73
CA ALA A 56 -7.24 4.48 -1.36
C ALA A 56 -7.81 3.06 -1.18
N ARG A 57 -8.57 2.54 -2.16
CA ARG A 57 -9.02 1.13 -2.15
C ARG A 57 -7.87 0.15 -2.24
N ALA A 58 -6.90 0.37 -3.12
CA ALA A 58 -5.72 -0.49 -3.26
C ALA A 58 -4.92 -0.55 -1.95
N MET A 59 -4.74 0.60 -1.30
CA MET A 59 -4.09 0.70 0.00
C MET A 59 -4.88 -0.06 1.07
N LYS A 60 -6.20 0.12 1.13
CA LYS A 60 -7.07 -0.59 2.09
C LYS A 60 -6.98 -2.12 1.91
N ALA A 61 -7.05 -2.61 0.68
CA ALA A 61 -6.91 -4.03 0.37
C ALA A 61 -5.54 -4.60 0.78
N SER A 62 -4.47 -3.83 0.64
CA SER A 62 -3.13 -4.22 1.09
C SER A 62 -3.04 -4.23 2.62
N MET A 63 -3.65 -3.23 3.28
CA MET A 63 -3.69 -3.11 4.73
C MET A 63 -4.50 -4.24 5.40
N GLU A 64 -5.55 -4.76 4.74
CA GLU A 64 -6.31 -5.93 5.20
C GLU A 64 -5.46 -7.22 5.22
N LEU A 65 -4.46 -7.34 4.36
CA LEU A 65 -3.50 -8.46 4.37
C LEU A 65 -2.40 -8.25 5.41
N ILE A 66 -1.93 -7.01 5.54
CA ILE A 66 -0.84 -6.64 6.44
C ILE A 66 -1.27 -6.64 7.91
N ARG A 67 -2.50 -6.20 8.23
CA ARG A 67 -3.04 -6.15 9.60
C ARG A 67 -2.92 -7.46 10.38
N PRO A 68 -3.40 -8.61 9.88
CA PRO A 68 -3.27 -9.88 10.60
C PRO A 68 -1.81 -10.33 10.73
N LEU A 69 -0.95 -10.02 9.75
CA LEU A 69 0.48 -10.32 9.81
C LEU A 69 1.22 -9.48 10.84
N LEU A 70 0.89 -8.18 10.94
CA LEU A 70 1.38 -7.29 11.98
C LEU A 70 0.90 -7.71 13.36
N ALA A 71 -0.37 -8.10 13.49
CA ALA A 71 -0.90 -8.61 14.75
C ALA A 71 -0.20 -9.94 15.16
N ALA A 72 -0.01 -10.86 14.21
CA ALA A 72 0.68 -12.11 14.47
C ALA A 72 2.17 -11.93 14.84
N ARG A 73 2.86 -10.94 14.25
CA ARG A 73 4.26 -10.60 14.60
C ARG A 73 4.40 -9.73 15.84
N GLY A 74 3.41 -8.88 16.12
CA GLY A 74 3.37 -8.01 17.31
C GLY A 74 2.79 -8.70 18.54
N THR A 75 2.45 -9.99 18.45
CA THR A 75 2.10 -10.82 19.61
C THR A 75 3.36 -11.57 20.06
N GLU A 76 4.30 -10.85 20.67
CA GLU A 76 5.06 -11.41 21.78
C GLU A 76 4.24 -11.17 23.07
N PRO A 77 4.24 -12.13 24.02
CA PRO A 77 3.24 -12.27 25.09
C PRO A 77 3.24 -11.16 26.15
#